data_AF-A0A087RP10-F1
#
_entry.id   AF-A0A087RP10-F1
#
_cell.length_a   1.000
_cell.length_b   1.000
_cell.length_c   1.000
_cell.angle_alpha   90.00
_cell.angle_beta   90.00
_cell.angle_gamma   90.00
#
_symmetry.space_group_name_H-M   'P 1'
#
loop_
_entity.id
_entity.type
_entity.pdbx_description
1 polymer ?
#
loop_
_entity_poly.entity_id
_entity_poly.type
_entity_poly.pdbx_seq_one_letter_code
_entity_poly.pdbx_strand_id
1 'polypeptide(L)'
;MKTTISCEDKYEAQKLASLIYIKDGNETFITGILNVVKNELVVSLKDKSAHSVLLEDEANVEQFADFAQSLIDKEHKIISTKILGNQVEIVKGEI
;
A
#
# COMPACT_ATOMS: atom_id res chain seq x y z
N MET A 1 -14.04 -3.00 2.29
CA MET A 1 -13.25 -3.36 3.49
C MET A 1 -12.26 -2.25 3.82
N LYS A 2 -12.02 -1.98 5.12
CA LYS A 2 -11.09 -0.96 5.60
C LYS A 2 -9.92 -1.63 6.32
N THR A 3 -8.71 -1.13 6.11
CA THR A 3 -7.50 -1.49 6.88
C THR A 3 -6.77 -0.22 7.30
N THR A 4 -5.94 -0.30 8.33
CA THR A 4 -5.02 0.77 8.73
C THR A 4 -3.64 0.18 8.81
N ILE A 5 -2.69 0.77 8.08
CA ILE A 5 -1.28 0.36 8.05
C ILE A 5 -0.46 1.43 8.75
N SER A 6 0.31 1.04 9.77
CA SER A 6 1.30 1.90 10.39
C SER A 6 2.63 1.82 9.65
N CYS A 7 3.18 3.00 9.34
CA CYS A 7 4.49 3.17 8.73
C CYS A 7 5.54 3.54 9.79
N GLU A 8 6.81 3.36 9.45
CA GLU A 8 7.93 3.73 10.34
C GLU A 8 7.83 5.20 10.79
N ASP A 9 7.45 6.07 9.86
CA ASP A 9 7.19 7.47 10.14
C ASP A 9 6.11 8.08 9.23
N LYS A 10 5.89 9.39 9.41
CA LYS A 10 4.94 10.17 8.61
C LYS A 10 5.34 10.25 7.12
N TYR A 11 6.63 10.26 6.81
CA TYR A 11 7.10 10.34 5.44
C TYR A 11 6.80 9.04 4.69
N GLU A 12 7.07 7.89 5.31
CA GLU A 12 6.76 6.59 4.75
C GLU A 12 5.24 6.38 4.58
N ALA A 13 4.41 6.92 5.49
CA ALA A 13 2.97 6.94 5.32
C ALA A 13 2.52 7.76 4.09
N GLN A 14 3.14 8.92 3.86
CA GLN A 14 2.87 9.74 2.68
C GLN A 14 3.30 9.04 1.38
N LYS A 15 4.47 8.40 1.41
CA LYS A 15 5.01 7.59 0.31
C LYS A 15 4.07 6.45 -0.03
N LEU A 16 3.68 5.64 0.95
CA LEU A 16 2.73 4.53 0.78
C LEU A 16 1.42 5.00 0.14
N ALA A 17 0.78 6.01 0.72
CA ALA A 17 -0.49 6.54 0.21
C ALA A 17 -0.39 7.01 -1.26
N SER A 18 0.75 7.58 -1.65
CA SER A 18 1.00 8.05 -3.01
C SER A 18 1.28 6.90 -3.99
N LEU A 19 1.92 5.82 -3.53
CA LEU A 19 2.22 4.64 -4.34
C LEU A 19 0.99 3.78 -4.63
N ILE A 20 0.10 3.64 -3.65
CA ILE A 20 -1.03 2.71 -3.76
C ILE A 20 -2.21 3.27 -4.56
N TYR A 21 -2.40 4.59 -4.56
CA TYR A 21 -3.60 5.21 -5.09
C TYR A 21 -3.34 6.62 -5.63
N ILE A 22 -3.48 6.79 -6.94
CA ILE A 22 -3.44 8.11 -7.57
C ILE A 22 -4.86 8.66 -7.62
N LYS A 23 -5.15 9.63 -6.75
CA LYS A 23 -6.49 10.20 -6.55
C LYS A 23 -7.09 10.83 -7.82
N ASP A 24 -6.25 11.48 -8.64
CA ASP A 24 -6.72 12.13 -9.87
C ASP A 24 -6.99 11.14 -11.02
N GLY A 25 -6.44 9.93 -10.94
CA GLY A 25 -6.69 8.84 -11.89
C GLY A 25 -7.66 7.77 -11.38
N ASN A 26 -8.02 7.83 -10.08
CA ASN A 26 -8.77 6.78 -9.37
C ASN A 26 -8.19 5.38 -9.61
N GLU A 27 -6.86 5.28 -9.66
CA GLU A 27 -6.18 4.09 -10.15
C GLU A 27 -5.22 3.53 -9.09
N THR A 28 -5.34 2.23 -8.83
CA THR A 28 -4.35 1.47 -8.06
C THR A 28 -3.09 1.30 -8.91
N PHE A 29 -1.94 1.66 -8.33
CA PHE A 29 -0.67 1.73 -9.07
C PHE A 29 0.28 0.57 -8.83
N ILE A 30 0.06 -0.23 -7.77
CA ILE A 30 0.84 -1.45 -7.48
C ILE A 30 0.48 -2.55 -8.47
N THR A 31 1.49 -3.25 -8.96
CA THR A 31 1.37 -4.41 -9.86
C THR A 31 1.90 -5.71 -9.25
N GLY A 32 2.64 -5.63 -8.15
CA GLY A 32 3.26 -6.80 -7.52
C GLY A 32 4.03 -6.45 -6.25
N ILE A 33 4.25 -7.47 -5.42
CA ILE A 33 5.20 -7.46 -4.31
C ILE A 33 6.47 -8.17 -4.81
N LEU A 34 7.61 -7.50 -4.73
CA LEU A 34 8.88 -8.01 -5.22
C LEU A 34 9.73 -8.65 -4.13
N ASN A 35 9.68 -8.10 -2.91
CA ASN A 35 10.45 -8.63 -1.78
C ASN A 35 9.90 -8.11 -0.45
N VAL A 36 10.22 -8.83 0.64
CA VAL A 36 9.99 -8.43 2.03
C VAL A 36 11.30 -8.59 2.80
N VAL A 37 11.74 -7.53 3.47
CA VAL A 37 12.96 -7.53 4.28
C VAL A 37 12.65 -6.88 5.64
N LYS A 38 12.38 -7.71 6.66
CA LYS A 38 11.89 -7.24 7.97
C LYS A 38 10.66 -6.35 7.79
N ASN A 39 10.70 -5.11 8.28
CA ASN A 39 9.63 -4.13 8.16
C ASN A 39 9.63 -3.37 6.81
N GLU A 40 10.49 -3.74 5.85
CA GLU A 40 10.51 -3.15 4.51
C GLU A 40 9.74 -4.02 3.51
N LEU A 41 8.80 -3.40 2.78
CA LEU A 41 8.10 -4.02 1.66
C LEU A 41 8.54 -3.38 0.35
N VAL A 42 8.96 -4.19 -0.62
CA VAL A 42 9.34 -3.75 -1.97
C VAL A 42 8.23 -4.10 -2.95
N VAL A 43 7.71 -3.12 -3.69
CA VAL A 43 6.60 -3.27 -4.63
C VAL A 43 6.99 -2.82 -6.04
N SER A 44 6.39 -3.45 -7.05
CA SER A 44 6.43 -2.97 -8.43
C SER A 44 5.22 -2.12 -8.75
N LEU A 45 5.42 -1.11 -9.59
CA LEU A 45 4.35 -0.22 -10.05
C LEU A 45 4.04 -0.42 -11.54
N LYS A 46 2.96 0.22 -12.02
CA LYS A 46 2.54 0.17 -13.44
C LYS A 46 3.57 0.73 -14.42
N ASP A 47 4.36 1.72 -14.00
CA ASP A 47 5.45 2.30 -14.78
C ASP A 47 6.72 1.41 -14.81
N LYS A 48 6.65 0.20 -14.23
CA LYS A 48 7.74 -0.78 -14.11
C LYS A 48 8.86 -0.37 -13.15
N SER A 49 8.68 0.71 -12.39
CA SER A 49 9.58 1.05 -11.30
C SER A 49 9.38 0.11 -10.10
N ALA A 50 10.41 0.02 -9.26
CA ALA A 50 10.35 -0.65 -7.97
C ALA A 50 10.56 0.39 -6.86
N HIS A 51 9.73 0.33 -5.84
CA HIS A 51 9.79 1.22 -4.69
C HIS A 51 9.68 0.39 -3.42
N SER A 52 10.36 0.81 -2.37
CA SER A 52 10.18 0.23 -1.04
C SER A 52 9.40 1.15 -0.12
N VAL A 53 8.77 0.59 0.90
CA VAL A 53 8.11 1.32 1.99
C VAL A 53 8.54 0.68 3.30
N LEU A 54 8.93 1.49 4.27
CA LEU A 54 9.23 1.05 5.63
C LEU A 54 7.99 1.16 6.52
N LEU A 55 7.58 0.02 7.05
CA LEU A 55 6.44 -0.12 7.93
C LEU A 55 6.85 -0.10 9.40
N GLU A 56 5.90 0.06 10.31
CA GLU A 56 6.20 0.12 11.75
C GLU A 56 6.89 -1.17 12.24
N ASP A 57 6.42 -2.32 11.75
CA ASP A 57 6.95 -3.64 12.09
C ASP A 57 6.59 -4.69 11.01
N GLU A 58 7.06 -5.92 11.21
CA GLU A 58 6.79 -7.06 10.33
C GLU A 58 5.30 -7.43 10.28
N ALA A 59 4.53 -7.18 11.36
CA ALA A 59 3.09 -7.44 11.36
C ALA A 59 2.33 -6.50 10.41
N ASN A 60 2.73 -5.23 10.34
CA ASN A 60 2.19 -4.29 9.36
C ASN A 60 2.57 -4.67 7.93
N VAL A 61 3.75 -5.28 7.72
CA VAL A 61 4.13 -5.83 6.41
C VAL A 61 3.21 -6.96 6.00
N GLU A 62 2.98 -7.94 6.87
CA GLU A 62 2.06 -9.05 6.58
C GLU A 62 0.65 -8.54 6.29
N GLN A 63 0.13 -7.63 7.13
CA GLN A 63 -1.20 -7.04 6.95
C GLN A 63 -1.32 -6.27 5.63
N PHE A 64 -0.32 -5.49 5.26
CA PHE A 64 -0.36 -4.75 4.00
C PHE A 64 -0.13 -5.66 2.79
N ALA A 65 0.72 -6.68 2.89
CA ALA A 65 0.94 -7.64 1.82
C ALA A 65 -0.32 -8.42 1.47
N ASP A 66 -1.04 -8.94 2.48
CA ASP A 66 -2.35 -9.60 2.30
C ASP A 66 -3.36 -8.65 1.66
N PHE A 67 -3.41 -7.41 2.15
CA PHE A 67 -4.29 -6.39 1.59
C PHE A 67 -3.98 -6.10 0.12
N ALA A 68 -2.70 -5.91 -0.22
CA ALA A 68 -2.22 -5.59 -1.56
C ALA A 68 -2.41 -6.74 -2.53
N GLN A 69 -2.30 -8.00 -2.10
CA GLN A 69 -2.49 -9.17 -2.93
C GLN A 69 -3.87 -9.16 -3.63
N SER A 70 -4.93 -8.86 -2.87
CA SER A 70 -6.28 -8.75 -3.45
C SER A 70 -6.47 -7.62 -4.48
N LEU A 71 -5.62 -6.59 -4.43
CA LEU A 71 -5.61 -5.51 -5.43
C LEU A 71 -4.84 -5.95 -6.69
N ILE A 72 -3.73 -6.67 -6.50
CA ILE A 72 -2.91 -7.24 -7.57
C ILE A 72 -3.70 -8.27 -8.38
N ASP A 73 -4.45 -9.12 -7.69
CA ASP A 73 -5.31 -10.15 -8.28
C ASP A 73 -6.58 -9.57 -8.92
N LYS A 74 -6.78 -8.25 -8.84
CA LYS A 74 -7.92 -7.51 -9.40
C LYS A 74 -9.28 -8.00 -8.87
N GLU A 75 -9.30 -8.53 -7.65
CA GLU A 75 -10.56 -8.83 -6.96
C GLU A 75 -11.19 -7.55 -6.40
N HIS A 76 -10.33 -6.61 -5.99
CA HIS A 76 -10.72 -5.36 -5.38
C HIS A 76 -10.01 -4.16 -6.01
N LYS A 77 -10.58 -2.98 -5.83
CA LYS A 77 -9.98 -1.68 -6.13
C LYS A 77 -9.95 -0.80 -4.88
N ILE A 78 -8.95 0.08 -4.80
CA ILE A 78 -8.92 1.10 -3.74
C ILE A 78 -10.00 2.15 -4.04
N ILE A 79 -10.80 2.46 -3.03
CA ILE A 79 -11.85 3.50 -3.05
C ILE A 79 -11.32 4.80 -2.46
N SER A 80 -10.54 4.71 -1.38
CA SER A 80 -9.99 5.89 -0.72
C SER A 80 -8.78 5.55 0.15
N THR A 81 -7.95 6.58 0.36
CA THR A 81 -6.84 6.59 1.30
C THR A 81 -6.92 7.83 2.19
N LYS A 82 -6.49 7.71 3.44
CA LYS A 82 -6.37 8.83 4.37
C LYS A 82 -5.12 8.68 5.22
N ILE A 83 -4.29 9.73 5.24
CA ILE A 83 -3.06 9.77 6.04
C ILE A 83 -3.39 10.37 7.41
N LEU A 84 -2.97 9.69 8.47
CA LEU A 84 -3.14 10.07 9.88
C LEU A 84 -1.80 9.92 10.62
N GLY A 85 -0.95 10.95 10.57
CA GLY A 85 0.40 10.84 11.15
C GLY A 85 1.26 9.85 10.36
N ASN A 86 1.77 8.82 11.02
CA ASN A 86 2.49 7.69 10.40
C ASN A 86 1.55 6.56 9.94
N GLN A 87 0.23 6.72 10.00
CA GLN A 87 -0.71 5.70 9.58
C GLN A 87 -1.39 6.05 8.25
N VAL A 88 -1.73 5.02 7.49
CA VAL A 88 -2.55 5.13 6.28
C VAL A 88 -3.79 4.25 6.46
N GLU A 89 -4.94 4.89 6.50
CA GLU A 89 -6.23 4.19 6.37
C GLU A 89 -6.51 3.96 4.89
N ILE A 90 -6.83 2.73 4.52
CA ILE A 90 -7.11 2.33 3.15
C ILE A 90 -8.46 1.63 3.09
N VAL A 91 -9.31 2.04 2.16
CA VAL A 91 -10.59 1.40 1.90
C VAL A 91 -10.55 0.78 0.50
N LYS A 92 -10.81 -0.53 0.42
CA LYS A 92 -11.02 -1.25 -0.85
C LYS A 92 -12.47 -1.70 -1.01
N GLY A 93 -12.93 -1.88 -2.24
CA GLY A 93 -14.21 -2.52 -2.58
C GLY A 93 -14.09 -3.38 -3.82
N GLU A 94 -15.14 -4.14 -4.11
CA GLU A 94 -15.19 -5.03 -5.28
C GLU A 94 -15.10 -4.20 -6.59
N ILE A 95 -14.56 -4.83 -7.63
CA ILE A 95 -14.41 -4.19 -8.95
C ILE A 95 -15.76 -4.05 -9.64
#